data_AF-A0A835W7J3-F1
#
_entry.id   AF-A0A835W7J3-F1
#
_cell.length_a   1.000
_cell.length_b   1.000
_cell.length_c   1.000
_cell.angle_alpha   90.00
_cell.angle_beta   90.00
_cell.angle_gamma   90.00
#
_symmetry.space_group_name_H-M   'P 1'
#
loop_
_entity.id
_entity.type
_entity.pdbx_description
1 polymer ?
#
loop_
_entity_poly.entity_id
_entity_poly.type
_entity_poly.pdbx_seq_one_letter_code
_entity_poly.pdbx_strand_id
1 'polypeptide(L)'
;MASGSASNFDADSYNAERLKLDEQAREGMRTQLARDSTAEAAAPGSVAGAWKWAIRKTIWDFMEANDIARFPRPVHHRIPNFVNADIAAERLSDLPEFVNAQCIKVNPDTPQKMVRNLVLSRNKVLLTPQPRLRTGFFSRLTSASFPPEHLNEACTSAGVAKYGEPLSLDTPTKVDLIVVGSSCVDPASGARLGKGEGFAELEYGMLRYMGAIDEHTLVVTTVHDCQVLEPGTIDVSKMLEHDVPVDIIVTPTRVIRTNTGLPKPPGILWHKLSPQKLGQIRILQQLKQRIERETGTQLPTGPDETLPPLAARGNRQQGGGGGTGGGGGRGGRNRPRGERGGGGGGGGGGGRGRGRGGRGQQAAPAAPPA
;
A
#
# COMPACT_ATOMS: atom_id res chain seq x y z
N MET A 1 -8.46 -29.27 -26.01
CA MET A 1 -8.42 -29.20 -24.54
C MET A 1 -6.95 -29.11 -24.13
N ALA A 2 -6.54 -27.98 -23.57
CA ALA A 2 -5.23 -27.82 -22.96
C ALA A 2 -5.47 -27.17 -21.59
N SER A 3 -5.65 -28.00 -20.57
CA SER A 3 -5.71 -27.59 -19.18
C SER A 3 -4.30 -27.21 -18.73
N GLY A 4 -3.94 -25.94 -18.89
CA GLY A 4 -2.78 -25.38 -18.22
C GLY A 4 -3.03 -25.41 -16.71
N SER A 5 -2.17 -26.12 -15.99
CA SER A 5 -2.20 -26.16 -14.52
C SER A 5 -2.03 -24.75 -13.96
N ALA A 6 -3.13 -24.13 -13.51
CA ALA A 6 -3.05 -22.95 -12.68
C ALA A 6 -2.24 -23.32 -11.44
N SER A 7 -1.03 -22.78 -11.32
CA SER A 7 -0.27 -22.86 -10.07
C SER A 7 -1.19 -22.43 -8.94
N ASN A 8 -1.42 -23.31 -7.96
CA ASN A 8 -2.33 -23.04 -6.86
C ASN A 8 -1.79 -21.81 -6.09
N PHE A 9 -2.41 -20.64 -6.28
CA PHE A 9 -1.97 -19.41 -5.64
C PHE A 9 -2.18 -19.53 -4.13
N ASP A 10 -1.09 -19.54 -3.38
CA ASP A 10 -1.12 -19.61 -1.92
C ASP A 10 -1.36 -18.21 -1.34
N ALA A 11 -2.63 -17.89 -1.11
CA ALA A 11 -3.06 -16.61 -0.56
C ALA A 11 -2.55 -16.37 0.86
N ASP A 12 -2.38 -17.41 1.66
CA ASP A 12 -1.92 -17.30 3.05
C ASP A 12 -0.44 -16.95 3.10
N SER A 13 0.38 -17.63 2.31
CA SER A 13 1.80 -17.32 2.14
C SER A 13 2.01 -15.91 1.57
N TYR A 14 1.25 -15.54 0.53
CA TYR A 14 1.28 -14.19 -0.04
C TYR A 14 0.94 -13.11 1.00
N ASN A 15 -0.14 -13.31 1.77
CA ASN A 15 -0.56 -12.37 2.81
C ASN A 15 0.46 -12.30 3.95
N ALA A 16 1.02 -13.42 4.39
CA ALA A 16 2.03 -13.49 5.44
C ALA A 16 3.30 -12.74 5.04
N GLU A 17 3.79 -12.96 3.81
CA GLU A 17 4.93 -12.23 3.27
C GLU A 17 4.61 -10.74 3.19
N ARG A 18 3.50 -10.35 2.55
CA ARG A 18 3.09 -8.94 2.42
C ARG A 18 3.01 -8.23 3.78
N LEU A 19 2.32 -8.84 4.76
CA LEU A 19 2.16 -8.27 6.10
C LEU A 19 3.51 -8.11 6.80
N LYS A 20 4.41 -9.09 6.70
CA LYS A 20 5.78 -9.00 7.23
C LYS A 20 6.55 -7.83 6.60
N LEU A 21 6.47 -7.69 5.28
CA LEU A 21 7.15 -6.61 4.56
C LEU A 21 6.55 -5.22 4.87
N ASP A 22 5.25 -5.17 5.12
CA ASP A 22 4.55 -3.95 5.55
C ASP A 22 4.97 -3.57 6.97
N GLU A 23 5.09 -4.54 7.88
CA GLU A 23 5.54 -4.33 9.26
C GLU A 23 6.94 -3.73 9.33
N GLN A 24 7.91 -4.35 8.63
CA GLN A 24 9.29 -3.89 8.64
C GLN A 24 9.44 -2.45 8.14
N ALA A 25 8.66 -2.07 7.12
CA ALA A 25 8.67 -0.71 6.62
C ALA A 25 8.01 0.28 7.61
N ARG A 26 6.96 -0.13 8.33
CA ARG A 26 6.37 0.70 9.40
C ARG A 26 7.35 0.90 10.55
N GLU A 27 8.07 -0.15 10.95
CA GLU A 27 9.07 -0.07 12.00
C GLU A 27 10.26 0.83 11.59
N GLY A 28 10.69 0.72 10.34
CA GLY A 28 11.67 1.63 9.75
C GLY A 28 11.25 3.09 9.81
N MET A 29 10.00 3.38 9.42
CA MET A 29 9.44 4.73 9.49
C MET A 29 9.40 5.22 10.94
N ARG A 30 8.92 4.39 11.87
CA ARG A 30 8.86 4.73 13.29
C ARG A 30 10.25 5.07 13.84
N THR A 31 11.27 4.29 13.49
CA THR A 31 12.65 4.50 13.91
C THR A 31 13.25 5.77 13.32
N GLN A 32 13.06 5.99 12.01
CA GLN A 32 13.55 7.20 11.34
C GLN A 32 12.90 8.44 11.93
N LEU A 33 11.59 8.39 12.17
CA LEU A 33 10.86 9.50 12.79
C LEU A 33 11.28 9.73 14.23
N ALA A 34 11.52 8.68 15.02
CA ALA A 34 12.05 8.86 16.37
C ALA A 34 13.39 9.61 16.35
N ARG A 35 14.26 9.31 15.37
CA ARG A 35 15.53 10.01 15.13
C ARG A 35 15.31 11.44 14.63
N ASP A 36 14.43 11.65 13.66
CA ASP A 36 14.13 12.97 13.10
C ASP A 36 13.50 13.87 14.15
N SER A 37 12.60 13.35 15.00
CA SER A 37 12.03 14.08 16.14
C SER A 37 13.05 14.39 17.24
N THR A 38 14.03 13.52 17.48
CA THR A 38 15.15 13.85 18.40
C THR A 38 16.10 14.88 17.79
N ALA A 39 16.33 14.84 16.48
CA ALA A 39 17.13 15.82 15.75
C ALA A 39 16.42 17.18 15.64
N GLU A 40 15.09 17.19 15.46
CA GLU A 40 14.24 18.39 15.40
C GLU A 40 14.14 19.08 16.77
N ALA A 41 14.12 18.31 17.87
CA ALA A 41 14.26 18.87 19.22
C ALA A 41 15.64 19.55 19.46
N ALA A 42 16.66 19.21 18.65
CA ALA A 42 18.01 19.75 18.74
C ALA A 42 18.31 20.87 17.73
N ALA A 43 17.45 21.13 16.74
CA ALA A 43 17.65 22.16 15.71
C ALA A 43 16.33 22.84 15.31
N PRO A 44 16.12 24.14 15.63
CA PRO A 44 14.93 24.86 15.20
C PRO A 44 14.96 25.13 13.70
N GLY A 45 14.06 24.50 12.96
CA GLY A 45 13.83 24.75 11.54
C GLY A 45 14.46 23.71 10.61
N SER A 46 13.61 23.08 9.80
CA SER A 46 13.90 22.15 8.70
C SER A 46 14.12 20.67 9.05
N VAL A 47 13.04 19.89 8.92
CA VAL A 47 13.08 18.70 8.05
C VAL A 47 11.82 18.73 7.17
N ALA A 48 12.00 18.73 5.85
CA ALA A 48 10.91 18.66 4.88
C ALA A 48 10.05 17.41 5.15
N GLY A 49 8.92 17.57 5.84
CA GLY A 49 7.99 16.48 6.18
C GLY A 49 7.60 16.38 7.65
N ALA A 50 8.32 17.01 8.59
CA ALA A 50 8.00 16.97 10.02
C ALA A 50 6.58 17.53 10.30
N TRP A 51 6.24 18.66 9.67
CA TRP A 51 4.90 19.24 9.75
C TRP A 51 3.81 18.30 9.20
N LYS A 52 4.09 17.59 8.08
CA LYS A 52 3.15 16.62 7.51
C LYS A 52 2.90 15.48 8.50
N TRP A 53 3.95 15.04 9.19
CA TRP A 53 3.84 14.00 10.19
C TRP A 53 3.06 14.44 11.42
N ALA A 54 3.31 15.65 11.94
CA ALA A 54 2.60 16.18 13.09
C ALA A 54 1.07 16.16 12.86
N ILE A 55 0.62 16.62 11.69
CA ILE A 55 -0.79 16.59 11.32
C ILE A 55 -1.32 15.15 11.23
N ARG A 56 -0.59 14.25 10.55
CA ARG A 56 -1.00 12.83 10.46
C ARG A 56 -1.16 12.21 11.84
N LYS A 57 -0.19 12.42 12.73
CA LYS A 57 -0.20 11.87 14.08
C LYS A 57 -1.39 12.38 14.87
N THR A 58 -1.68 13.68 14.83
CA THR A 58 -2.86 14.25 15.50
C THR A 58 -4.15 13.55 15.06
N ILE A 59 -4.33 13.34 13.76
CA ILE A 59 -5.51 12.66 13.23
C ILE A 59 -5.52 11.16 13.59
N TRP A 60 -4.39 10.47 13.47
CA TRP A 60 -4.28 9.07 13.85
C TRP A 60 -4.59 8.85 15.33
N ASP A 61 -3.99 9.65 16.21
CA ASP A 61 -4.24 9.60 17.65
C ASP A 61 -5.71 9.87 17.97
N PHE A 62 -6.30 10.88 17.33
CA PHE A 62 -7.72 11.20 17.51
C PHE A 62 -8.62 10.03 17.08
N MET A 63 -8.35 9.40 15.93
CA MET A 63 -9.14 8.27 15.44
C MET A 63 -9.04 7.04 16.35
N GLU A 64 -7.86 6.77 16.91
CA GLU A 64 -7.64 5.67 17.85
C GLU A 64 -8.32 5.94 19.20
N ALA A 65 -8.21 7.16 19.72
CA ALA A 65 -8.77 7.54 21.02
C ALA A 65 -10.30 7.61 21.03
N ASN A 66 -10.92 7.84 19.87
CA ASN A 66 -12.37 7.98 19.73
C ASN A 66 -13.04 6.76 19.06
N ASP A 67 -12.33 5.63 18.93
CA ASP A 67 -12.82 4.38 18.31
C ASP A 67 -13.44 4.56 16.92
N ILE A 68 -12.99 5.57 16.18
CA ILE A 68 -13.31 5.80 14.77
C ILE A 68 -12.53 4.79 13.91
N ALA A 69 -11.30 4.47 14.33
CA ALA A 69 -10.42 3.54 13.64
C ALA A 69 -10.98 2.11 13.59
N ARG A 70 -11.00 1.53 12.38
CA ARG A 70 -11.32 0.11 12.15
C ARG A 70 -10.05 -0.68 11.85
N PHE A 71 -10.11 -2.00 12.02
CA PHE A 71 -8.98 -2.86 11.68
C PHE A 71 -8.57 -2.70 10.21
N PRO A 72 -7.25 -2.69 9.90
CA PRO A 72 -6.13 -2.95 10.79
C PRO A 72 -5.77 -1.75 11.70
N ARG A 73 -5.65 -2.02 13.01
CA ARG A 73 -5.20 -1.06 14.05
C ARG A 73 -3.77 -1.41 14.53
N PRO A 74 -2.98 -0.43 15.02
CA PRO A 74 -3.28 1.00 14.96
C PRO A 74 -3.15 1.56 13.53
N VAL A 75 -3.83 2.66 13.25
CA VAL A 75 -3.85 3.34 11.94
C VAL A 75 -2.56 4.10 11.62
N HIS A 76 -1.67 4.29 12.60
CA HIS A 76 -0.38 4.93 12.40
C HIS A 76 0.42 4.27 11.25
N HIS A 77 0.98 5.12 10.39
CA HIS A 77 1.74 4.73 9.19
C HIS A 77 0.91 3.98 8.14
N ARG A 78 -0.42 4.10 8.18
CA ARG A 78 -1.36 3.52 7.20
C ARG A 78 -2.32 4.61 6.72
N ILE A 79 -3.01 4.33 5.62
CA ILE A 79 -4.26 5.03 5.31
C ILE A 79 -5.31 4.51 6.31
N PRO A 80 -5.88 5.37 7.17
CA PRO A 80 -6.78 4.92 8.24
C PRO A 80 -8.00 4.21 7.68
N ASN A 81 -8.30 3.02 8.20
CA ASN A 81 -9.63 2.44 8.03
C ASN A 81 -10.56 3.02 9.09
N PHE A 82 -11.82 3.29 8.75
CA PHE A 82 -12.74 4.04 9.60
C PHE A 82 -14.16 3.47 9.59
N VAL A 83 -14.91 3.79 10.63
CA VAL A 83 -16.36 3.52 10.71
C VAL A 83 -17.07 4.17 9.53
N ASN A 84 -18.03 3.47 8.91
CA ASN A 84 -18.82 3.98 7.79
C ASN A 84 -18.01 4.25 6.49
N ALA A 85 -16.84 3.61 6.32
CA ALA A 85 -16.07 3.70 5.07
C ALA A 85 -16.83 3.17 3.84
N ASP A 86 -17.73 2.22 4.05
CA ASP A 86 -18.71 1.73 3.08
C ASP A 86 -19.70 2.83 2.65
N ILE A 87 -20.26 3.59 3.59
CA ILE A 87 -21.17 4.72 3.28
C ILE A 87 -20.45 5.79 2.44
N ALA A 88 -19.18 6.10 2.78
CA ALA A 88 -18.38 7.02 1.97
C ALA A 88 -18.13 6.47 0.54
N ALA A 89 -17.91 5.16 0.41
CA ALA A 89 -17.73 4.51 -0.88
C ALA A 89 -19.02 4.50 -1.73
N GLU A 90 -20.18 4.22 -1.11
CA GLU A 90 -21.48 4.29 -1.76
C GLU A 90 -21.77 5.70 -2.26
N ARG A 91 -21.57 6.73 -1.42
CA ARG A 91 -21.74 8.13 -1.82
C ARG A 91 -20.81 8.53 -2.97
N LEU A 92 -19.55 8.08 -2.97
CA LEU A 92 -18.64 8.28 -4.11
C LEU A 92 -19.22 7.66 -5.37
N SER A 93 -19.82 6.48 -5.24
CA SER A 93 -20.34 5.73 -6.36
C SER A 93 -21.57 6.39 -7.01
N ASP A 94 -22.29 7.22 -6.28
CA ASP A 94 -23.46 7.96 -6.78
C ASP A 94 -23.08 9.27 -7.50
N LEU A 95 -21.80 9.66 -7.47
CA LEU A 95 -21.31 10.84 -8.17
C LEU A 95 -21.32 10.65 -9.69
N PRO A 96 -21.67 11.70 -10.47
CA PRO A 96 -21.66 11.61 -11.92
C PRO A 96 -20.28 11.24 -12.49
N GLU A 97 -19.18 11.67 -11.84
CA GLU A 97 -17.82 11.29 -12.19
C GLU A 97 -17.61 9.78 -12.13
N PHE A 98 -18.10 9.14 -11.07
CA PHE A 98 -17.99 7.69 -10.92
C PHE A 98 -18.93 6.95 -11.87
N VAL A 99 -20.16 7.43 -12.01
CA VAL A 99 -21.16 6.86 -12.92
C VAL A 99 -20.64 6.82 -14.35
N ASN A 100 -20.05 7.92 -14.82
CA ASN A 100 -19.56 8.05 -16.20
C ASN A 100 -18.22 7.35 -16.45
N ALA A 101 -17.36 7.24 -15.44
CA ALA A 101 -16.05 6.60 -15.57
C ALA A 101 -16.16 5.11 -15.95
N GLN A 102 -15.34 4.67 -16.90
CA GLN A 102 -15.25 3.26 -17.33
C GLN A 102 -14.03 2.56 -16.72
N CYS A 103 -12.94 3.28 -16.54
CA CYS A 103 -11.72 2.79 -15.91
C CYS A 103 -11.37 3.66 -14.70
N ILE A 104 -11.31 3.02 -13.53
CA ILE A 104 -11.09 3.72 -12.26
C ILE A 104 -9.86 3.14 -11.58
N LYS A 105 -8.89 4.01 -11.28
CA LYS A 105 -7.74 3.66 -10.46
C LYS A 105 -8.13 3.76 -9.00
N VAL A 106 -7.94 2.71 -8.20
CA VAL A 106 -8.22 2.73 -6.75
C VAL A 106 -7.01 2.20 -5.99
N ASN A 107 -6.60 2.87 -4.90
CA ASN A 107 -5.50 2.34 -4.07
C ASN A 107 -5.86 0.97 -3.46
N PRO A 108 -4.86 0.14 -3.10
CA PRO A 108 -5.10 -1.17 -2.50
C PRO A 108 -5.43 -1.12 -1.00
N ASP A 109 -5.44 0.07 -0.38
CA ASP A 109 -5.64 0.25 1.06
C ASP A 109 -7.02 -0.29 1.52
N THR A 110 -7.08 -0.80 2.76
CA THR A 110 -8.28 -1.37 3.37
C THR A 110 -9.52 -0.48 3.33
N PRO A 111 -9.47 0.83 3.69
CA PRO A 111 -10.66 1.70 3.64
C PRO A 111 -11.31 1.79 2.25
N GLN A 112 -10.56 1.48 1.18
CA GLN A 112 -11.06 1.57 -0.19
C GLN A 112 -11.48 0.23 -0.78
N LYS A 113 -11.55 -0.82 0.04
CA LYS A 113 -12.04 -2.14 -0.40
C LYS A 113 -13.45 -2.04 -0.98
N MET A 114 -14.34 -1.27 -0.35
CA MET A 114 -15.71 -1.13 -0.84
C MET A 114 -15.77 -0.34 -2.15
N VAL A 115 -14.90 0.66 -2.34
CA VAL A 115 -14.78 1.36 -3.63
C VAL A 115 -14.39 0.38 -4.74
N ARG A 116 -13.38 -0.47 -4.52
CA ARG A 116 -12.98 -1.52 -5.48
C ARG A 116 -14.13 -2.48 -5.80
N ASN A 117 -14.92 -2.85 -4.79
CA ASN A 117 -16.11 -3.68 -4.98
C ASN A 117 -17.15 -2.97 -5.86
N LEU A 118 -17.45 -1.69 -5.61
CA LEU A 118 -18.40 -0.90 -6.41
C LEU A 118 -17.94 -0.71 -7.86
N VAL A 119 -16.63 -0.58 -8.11
CA VAL A 119 -16.07 -0.55 -9.47
C VAL A 119 -16.39 -1.86 -10.19
N LEU A 120 -16.05 -3.00 -9.59
CA LEU A 120 -16.20 -4.32 -10.20
C LEU A 120 -17.67 -4.76 -10.34
N SER A 121 -18.51 -4.53 -9.32
CA SER A 121 -19.94 -4.87 -9.34
C SER A 121 -20.74 -4.05 -10.34
N ARG A 122 -20.26 -2.86 -10.71
CA ARG A 122 -20.84 -2.02 -11.76
C ARG A 122 -20.20 -2.23 -13.13
N ASN A 123 -19.51 -3.36 -13.32
CA ASN A 123 -18.88 -3.77 -14.58
C ASN A 123 -17.89 -2.73 -15.16
N LYS A 124 -17.22 -1.98 -14.29
CA LYS A 124 -16.15 -1.05 -14.67
C LYS A 124 -14.79 -1.75 -14.60
N VAL A 125 -13.80 -1.17 -15.25
CA VAL A 125 -12.41 -1.62 -15.16
C VAL A 125 -11.79 -1.07 -13.89
N LEU A 126 -11.32 -1.98 -13.01
CA LEU A 126 -10.53 -1.63 -11.85
C LEU A 126 -9.05 -1.66 -12.21
N LEU A 127 -8.37 -0.54 -12.01
CA LEU A 127 -6.93 -0.47 -12.01
C LEU A 127 -6.41 -0.28 -10.58
N THR A 128 -5.62 -1.22 -10.07
CA THR A 128 -5.12 -1.14 -8.68
C THR A 128 -3.62 -1.33 -8.63
N PRO A 129 -2.87 -0.48 -7.92
CA PRO A 129 -1.42 -0.62 -7.82
C PRO A 129 -1.07 -1.91 -7.10
N GLN A 130 0.01 -2.55 -7.52
CA GLN A 130 0.55 -3.64 -6.72
C GLN A 130 1.20 -3.09 -5.45
N PRO A 131 1.07 -3.77 -4.29
CA PRO A 131 1.56 -3.25 -3.01
C PRO A 131 3.00 -2.74 -3.09
N ARG A 132 3.17 -1.42 -2.84
CA ARG A 132 4.46 -0.71 -2.84
C ARG A 132 5.26 -0.84 -4.15
N LEU A 133 4.60 -1.12 -5.27
CA LEU A 133 5.21 -1.28 -6.60
C LEU A 133 6.34 -2.33 -6.66
N ARG A 134 6.36 -3.30 -5.72
CA ARG A 134 7.45 -4.27 -5.60
C ARG A 134 7.39 -5.36 -6.67
N THR A 135 6.19 -5.86 -6.94
CA THR A 135 5.95 -7.04 -7.78
C THR A 135 5.45 -6.69 -9.18
N GLY A 136 5.11 -5.43 -9.43
CA GLY A 136 4.61 -4.94 -10.70
C GLY A 136 4.07 -3.51 -10.58
N PHE A 137 3.52 -3.00 -11.68
CA PHE A 137 3.02 -1.63 -11.80
C PHE A 137 1.58 -1.53 -11.29
N PHE A 138 0.60 -1.86 -12.14
CA PHE A 138 -0.80 -2.01 -11.77
C PHE A 138 -1.29 -3.41 -12.13
N SER A 139 -2.38 -3.83 -11.51
CA SER A 139 -3.19 -4.95 -11.97
C SER A 139 -4.54 -4.44 -12.46
N ARG A 140 -4.98 -4.96 -13.61
CA ARG A 140 -6.28 -4.72 -14.21
C ARG A 140 -7.24 -5.85 -13.80
N LEU A 141 -8.43 -5.49 -13.34
CA LEU A 141 -9.51 -6.43 -13.04
C LEU A 141 -10.82 -5.95 -13.66
N THR A 142 -11.64 -6.90 -14.08
CA THR A 142 -13.05 -6.72 -14.45
C THR A 142 -13.89 -7.79 -13.76
N SER A 143 -15.22 -7.71 -13.84
CA SER A 143 -16.11 -8.77 -13.36
C SER A 143 -15.88 -10.13 -14.03
N ALA A 144 -15.26 -10.17 -15.22
CA ALA A 144 -14.88 -11.40 -15.92
C ALA A 144 -13.55 -12.01 -15.42
N SER A 145 -12.80 -11.32 -14.56
CA SER A 145 -11.49 -11.78 -14.08
C SER A 145 -11.58 -12.87 -13.01
N PHE A 146 -12.75 -13.09 -12.40
CA PHE A 146 -12.96 -14.02 -11.28
C PHE A 146 -14.41 -14.56 -11.26
N PRO A 147 -14.67 -15.72 -10.62
CA PRO A 147 -16.04 -16.20 -10.40
C PRO A 147 -16.87 -15.21 -9.55
N PRO A 148 -18.13 -14.93 -9.86
CA PRO A 148 -18.93 -13.88 -9.18
C PRO A 148 -18.94 -13.96 -7.65
N GLU A 149 -18.95 -15.17 -7.08
CA GLU A 149 -18.88 -15.45 -5.65
C GLU A 149 -17.58 -14.95 -4.97
N HIS A 150 -16.52 -14.69 -5.75
CA HIS A 150 -15.22 -14.24 -5.27
C HIS A 150 -15.02 -12.72 -5.35
N LEU A 151 -16.06 -11.92 -5.63
CA LEU A 151 -15.98 -10.46 -5.70
C LEU A 151 -15.28 -9.83 -4.49
N ASN A 152 -15.63 -10.27 -3.28
CA ASN A 152 -15.04 -9.75 -2.05
C ASN A 152 -13.56 -10.14 -1.89
N GLU A 153 -13.15 -11.30 -2.40
CA GLU A 153 -11.76 -11.74 -2.43
C GLU A 153 -10.98 -10.89 -3.44
N ALA A 154 -11.51 -10.70 -4.65
CA ALA A 154 -10.91 -9.91 -5.74
C ALA A 154 -10.63 -8.45 -5.34
N CYS A 155 -11.34 -7.91 -4.35
CA CYS A 155 -11.11 -6.58 -3.79
C CYS A 155 -9.99 -6.51 -2.75
N THR A 156 -9.37 -7.63 -2.37
CA THR A 156 -8.22 -7.69 -1.45
C THR A 156 -6.90 -7.68 -2.21
N SER A 157 -5.79 -7.30 -1.57
CA SER A 157 -4.47 -7.35 -2.21
C SER A 157 -4.10 -8.76 -2.72
N ALA A 158 -4.50 -9.81 -1.99
CA ALA A 158 -4.28 -11.20 -2.40
C ALA A 158 -5.14 -11.57 -3.62
N GLY A 159 -6.43 -11.21 -3.61
CA GLY A 159 -7.30 -11.46 -4.76
C GLY A 159 -6.88 -10.69 -6.01
N VAL A 160 -6.41 -9.44 -5.85
CA VAL A 160 -5.80 -8.66 -6.94
C VAL A 160 -4.57 -9.36 -7.52
N ALA A 161 -3.71 -9.94 -6.67
CA ALA A 161 -2.55 -10.69 -7.13
C ALA A 161 -2.92 -12.02 -7.81
N LYS A 162 -4.03 -12.65 -7.38
CA LYS A 162 -4.53 -13.92 -7.88
C LYS A 162 -5.29 -13.79 -9.20
N TYR A 163 -6.18 -12.81 -9.31
CA TYR A 163 -7.12 -12.64 -10.43
C TYR A 163 -6.75 -11.49 -11.38
N GLY A 164 -5.89 -10.58 -10.94
CA GLY A 164 -5.55 -9.39 -11.70
C GLY A 164 -4.53 -9.67 -12.80
N GLU A 165 -4.78 -9.07 -13.96
CA GLU A 165 -3.84 -9.06 -15.08
C GLU A 165 -2.80 -7.95 -14.86
N PRO A 166 -1.48 -8.26 -14.79
CA PRO A 166 -0.46 -7.23 -14.66
C PRO A 166 -0.43 -6.29 -15.87
N LEU A 167 -0.48 -4.99 -15.63
CA LEU A 167 -0.39 -3.97 -16.66
C LEU A 167 1.07 -3.71 -17.07
N SER A 168 1.36 -3.79 -18.36
CA SER A 168 2.64 -3.35 -18.93
C SER A 168 2.65 -1.84 -19.19
N LEU A 169 3.83 -1.21 -19.17
CA LEU A 169 4.02 0.21 -19.50
C LEU A 169 3.55 0.58 -20.92
N ASP A 170 3.54 -0.39 -21.83
CA ASP A 170 3.14 -0.21 -23.23
C ASP A 170 1.63 -0.41 -23.45
N THR A 171 0.89 -0.80 -22.42
CA THR A 171 -0.54 -1.10 -22.55
C THR A 171 -1.33 0.20 -22.71
N PRO A 172 -1.98 0.46 -23.86
CA PRO A 172 -2.83 1.64 -24.01
C PRO A 172 -3.93 1.60 -22.95
N THR A 173 -3.94 2.59 -22.08
CA THR A 173 -4.84 2.66 -20.94
C THR A 173 -5.33 4.08 -20.82
N LYS A 174 -6.63 4.29 -20.63
CA LYS A 174 -7.20 5.57 -20.20
C LYS A 174 -7.81 5.35 -18.83
N VAL A 175 -7.46 6.18 -17.85
CA VAL A 175 -8.07 6.18 -16.52
C VAL A 175 -8.94 7.43 -16.41
N ASP A 176 -10.24 7.22 -16.16
CA ASP A 176 -11.22 8.31 -16.14
C ASP A 176 -11.32 8.96 -14.75
N LEU A 177 -11.00 8.19 -13.70
CA LEU A 177 -11.09 8.64 -12.32
C LEU A 177 -10.01 7.98 -11.47
N ILE A 178 -9.37 8.77 -10.62
CA ILE A 178 -8.39 8.29 -9.64
C ILE A 178 -8.99 8.40 -8.25
N VAL A 179 -8.95 7.30 -7.49
CA VAL A 179 -9.29 7.24 -6.07
C VAL A 179 -8.00 7.01 -5.28
N VAL A 180 -7.56 8.02 -4.54
CA VAL A 180 -6.36 7.99 -3.70
C VAL A 180 -6.72 7.80 -2.23
N GLY A 181 -5.88 7.07 -1.49
CA GLY A 181 -5.96 6.98 -0.03
C GLY A 181 -5.28 8.17 0.65
N SER A 182 -5.95 8.74 1.65
CA SER A 182 -5.47 9.92 2.39
C SER A 182 -5.54 9.70 3.91
N SER A 183 -4.57 10.23 4.65
CA SER A 183 -4.63 10.34 6.11
C SER A 183 -5.45 11.56 6.55
N CYS A 184 -5.29 12.68 5.85
CA CYS A 184 -6.10 13.88 6.05
C CYS A 184 -6.07 14.78 4.81
N VAL A 185 -7.06 15.67 4.73
CA VAL A 185 -7.32 16.53 3.57
C VAL A 185 -7.78 17.91 4.01
N ASP A 186 -7.36 18.94 3.27
CA ASP A 186 -7.82 20.30 3.44
C ASP A 186 -8.97 20.58 2.44
N PRO A 187 -10.17 20.96 2.92
CA PRO A 187 -11.35 21.07 2.07
C PRO A 187 -11.34 22.30 1.16
N ALA A 188 -10.59 23.36 1.51
CA ALA A 188 -10.57 24.62 0.75
C ALA A 188 -9.54 24.59 -0.38
N SER A 189 -8.38 23.99 -0.13
CA SER A 189 -7.29 23.90 -1.10
C SER A 189 -7.24 22.59 -1.86
N GLY A 190 -7.87 21.52 -1.34
CA GLY A 190 -7.69 20.16 -1.86
C GLY A 190 -6.31 19.57 -1.57
N ALA A 191 -5.48 20.22 -0.74
CA ALA A 191 -4.24 19.64 -0.28
C ALA A 191 -4.51 18.35 0.51
N ARG A 192 -3.70 17.31 0.29
CA ARG A 192 -3.84 16.04 1.00
C ARG A 192 -2.52 15.55 1.55
N LEU A 193 -2.59 14.85 2.68
CA LEU A 193 -1.47 14.09 3.22
C LEU A 193 -1.81 12.60 3.15
N GLY A 194 -1.05 11.83 2.37
CA GLY A 194 -1.09 10.36 2.41
C GLY A 194 -0.35 9.81 3.63
N LYS A 195 -0.06 8.50 3.66
CA LYS A 195 0.68 7.85 4.77
C LYS A 195 2.17 8.20 4.89
N GLY A 196 2.76 8.85 3.89
CA GLY A 196 4.13 9.40 3.95
C GLY A 196 5.20 8.69 3.12
N GLU A 197 4.85 7.63 2.38
CA GLU A 197 5.84 6.85 1.61
C GLU A 197 6.06 7.34 0.16
N GLY A 198 5.20 8.21 -0.37
CA GLY A 198 5.32 8.76 -1.73
C GLY A 198 4.85 7.84 -2.86
N PHE A 199 4.30 6.66 -2.56
CA PHE A 199 3.89 5.71 -3.59
C PHE A 199 2.71 6.21 -4.45
N ALA A 200 1.74 6.90 -3.87
CA ALA A 200 0.59 7.41 -4.61
C ALA A 200 1.01 8.49 -5.63
N GLU A 201 1.99 9.30 -5.27
CA GLU A 201 2.58 10.33 -6.13
C GLU A 201 3.37 9.70 -7.29
N LEU A 202 4.12 8.62 -7.01
CA LEU A 202 4.82 7.86 -8.06
C LEU A 202 3.86 7.14 -9.00
N GLU A 203 2.80 6.54 -8.47
CA GLU A 203 1.72 5.93 -9.24
C GLU A 203 1.08 6.94 -10.19
N TYR A 204 0.77 8.14 -9.70
CA TYR A 204 0.25 9.23 -10.52
C TYR A 204 1.25 9.65 -11.61
N GLY A 205 2.52 9.88 -11.25
CA GLY A 205 3.55 10.28 -12.19
C GLY A 205 3.79 9.26 -13.31
N MET A 206 3.73 7.96 -13.01
CA MET A 206 3.83 6.91 -14.01
C MET A 206 2.61 6.84 -14.93
N LEU A 207 1.39 7.04 -14.41
CA LEU A 207 0.19 7.12 -15.25
C LEU A 207 0.24 8.33 -16.19
N ARG A 208 0.75 9.48 -15.71
CA ARG A 208 1.01 10.67 -16.53
C ARG A 208 2.01 10.37 -17.65
N TYR A 209 3.12 9.70 -17.31
CA TYR A 209 4.11 9.30 -18.30
C TYR A 209 3.52 8.43 -19.41
N MET A 210 2.65 7.48 -19.05
CA MET A 210 2.00 6.59 -20.01
C MET A 210 0.94 7.28 -20.89
N GLY A 211 0.64 8.56 -20.64
CA GLY A 211 -0.51 9.24 -21.25
C GLY A 211 -1.85 8.64 -20.83
N ALA A 212 -1.87 7.86 -19.73
CA ALA A 212 -3.08 7.22 -19.25
C ALA A 212 -4.00 8.18 -18.49
N ILE A 213 -3.42 9.28 -18.01
CA ILE A 213 -4.09 10.40 -17.36
C ILE A 213 -3.43 11.71 -17.80
N ASP A 214 -4.15 12.81 -17.63
CA ASP A 214 -3.70 14.19 -17.88
C ASP A 214 -3.96 15.08 -16.63
N GLU A 215 -3.76 16.38 -16.73
CA GLU A 215 -4.03 17.34 -15.64
C GLU A 215 -5.52 17.51 -15.32
N HIS A 216 -6.40 17.14 -16.24
CA HIS A 216 -7.85 17.25 -16.07
C HIS A 216 -8.46 16.00 -15.44
N THR A 217 -7.72 14.89 -15.41
CA THR A 217 -8.16 13.64 -14.78
C THR A 217 -8.43 13.87 -13.29
N LEU A 218 -9.66 13.58 -12.86
CA LEU A 218 -10.11 13.87 -11.51
C LEU A 218 -9.51 12.90 -10.48
N VAL A 219 -9.11 13.46 -9.34
CA VAL A 219 -8.55 12.78 -8.18
C VAL A 219 -9.53 12.92 -7.01
N VAL A 220 -9.99 11.80 -6.51
CA VAL A 220 -11.00 11.71 -5.45
C VAL A 220 -10.45 10.94 -4.27
N THR A 221 -10.93 11.26 -3.08
CA THR A 221 -10.57 10.54 -1.86
C THR A 221 -11.79 10.27 -1.01
N THR A 222 -11.84 9.08 -0.41
CA THR A 222 -12.83 8.70 0.61
C THR A 222 -12.16 8.74 1.98
N VAL A 223 -12.69 9.54 2.90
CA VAL A 223 -12.13 9.72 4.26
C VAL A 223 -13.24 9.85 5.29
N HIS A 224 -12.94 9.66 6.58
CA HIS A 224 -13.87 10.02 7.65
C HIS A 224 -13.98 11.54 7.81
N ASP A 225 -15.07 12.04 8.38
CA ASP A 225 -15.28 13.47 8.62
C ASP A 225 -14.16 14.11 9.44
N CYS A 226 -13.63 13.41 10.45
CA CYS A 226 -12.51 13.90 11.28
C CYS A 226 -11.18 14.00 10.53
N GLN A 227 -11.06 13.40 9.35
CA GLN A 227 -9.87 13.49 8.50
C GLN A 227 -9.95 14.71 7.55
N VAL A 228 -11.12 15.36 7.46
CA VAL A 228 -11.28 16.65 6.80
C VAL A 228 -10.89 17.73 7.79
N LEU A 229 -9.79 18.42 7.50
CA LEU A 229 -9.21 19.43 8.39
C LEU A 229 -9.98 20.74 8.32
N GLU A 230 -9.74 21.61 9.29
CA GLU A 230 -10.17 23.00 9.18
C GLU A 230 -9.46 23.68 7.98
N PRO A 231 -10.17 24.50 7.19
CA PRO A 231 -9.58 25.22 6.07
C PRO A 231 -8.29 25.97 6.44
N GLY A 232 -7.22 25.74 5.68
CA GLY A 232 -5.92 26.39 5.89
C GLY A 232 -5.01 25.67 6.90
N THR A 233 -5.43 24.54 7.47
CA THR A 233 -4.57 23.72 8.33
C THR A 233 -3.33 23.24 7.59
N ILE A 234 -3.48 22.91 6.30
CA ILE A 234 -2.35 22.61 5.43
C ILE A 234 -1.89 23.91 4.78
N ASP A 235 -0.71 24.38 5.17
CA ASP A 235 -0.03 25.49 4.50
C ASP A 235 0.39 25.07 3.09
N VAL A 236 -0.37 25.52 2.10
CA VAL A 236 -0.15 25.19 0.69
C VAL A 236 1.22 25.61 0.17
N SER A 237 1.86 26.63 0.77
CA SER A 237 3.21 27.07 0.38
C SER A 237 4.29 26.04 0.74
N LYS A 238 3.98 25.12 1.66
CA LYS A 238 4.86 24.02 2.08
C LYS A 238 4.58 22.71 1.33
N MET A 239 3.59 22.69 0.44
CA MET A 239 3.33 21.55 -0.43
C MET A 239 4.47 21.38 -1.42
N LEU A 240 4.79 20.13 -1.73
CA LEU A 240 5.87 19.77 -2.63
C LEU A 240 5.31 19.60 -4.04
N GLU A 241 6.15 19.84 -5.04
CA GLU A 241 5.79 19.76 -6.47
C GLU A 241 5.19 18.39 -6.89
N HIS A 242 5.52 17.32 -6.17
CA HIS A 242 4.99 15.98 -6.43
C HIS A 242 3.71 15.65 -5.65
N ASP A 243 3.28 16.50 -4.70
CA ASP A 243 2.07 16.24 -3.93
C ASP A 243 0.85 16.38 -4.86
N VAL A 244 0.07 15.30 -5.00
CA VAL A 244 -1.12 15.31 -5.87
C VAL A 244 -2.33 15.82 -5.06
N PRO A 245 -2.94 16.96 -5.40
CA PRO A 245 -4.15 17.45 -4.75
C PRO A 245 -5.37 16.58 -5.08
N VAL A 246 -6.45 16.77 -4.33
CA VAL A 246 -7.75 16.11 -4.56
C VAL A 246 -8.78 17.13 -5.05
N ASP A 247 -9.53 16.75 -6.07
CA ASP A 247 -10.62 17.54 -6.66
C ASP A 247 -11.93 17.34 -5.88
N ILE A 248 -12.14 16.12 -5.35
CA ILE A 248 -13.35 15.75 -4.60
C ILE A 248 -12.98 14.99 -3.32
N ILE A 249 -13.55 15.41 -2.21
CA ILE A 249 -13.48 14.73 -0.92
C ILE A 249 -14.85 14.16 -0.61
N VAL A 250 -14.92 12.86 -0.36
CA VAL A 250 -16.15 12.17 0.01
C VAL A 250 -16.02 11.63 1.43
N THR A 251 -16.97 12.00 2.30
CA THR A 251 -17.08 11.49 3.67
C THR A 251 -18.37 10.69 3.84
N PRO A 252 -18.57 10.00 4.98
CA PRO A 252 -19.85 9.38 5.32
C PRO A 252 -21.02 10.36 5.44
N THR A 253 -20.79 11.67 5.55
CA THR A 253 -21.87 12.66 5.71
C THR A 253 -22.02 13.61 4.51
N ARG A 254 -20.96 13.87 3.73
CA ARG A 254 -20.98 14.91 2.70
C ARG A 254 -20.01 14.67 1.55
N VAL A 255 -20.19 15.45 0.49
CA VAL A 255 -19.26 15.59 -0.65
C VAL A 255 -18.77 17.03 -0.69
N ILE A 256 -17.47 17.21 -0.85
CA ILE A 256 -16.83 18.52 -0.97
C ILE A 256 -16.07 18.55 -2.30
N ARG A 257 -16.39 19.52 -3.15
CA ARG A 257 -15.60 19.83 -4.35
C ARG A 257 -14.65 20.95 -4.02
N THR A 258 -13.35 20.68 -4.12
CA THR A 258 -12.31 21.58 -3.63
C THR A 258 -12.06 22.73 -4.59
N ASN A 259 -12.35 22.54 -5.88
CA ASN A 259 -11.97 23.45 -6.96
C ASN A 259 -10.49 23.86 -6.84
N THR A 260 -9.65 22.89 -6.49
CA THR A 260 -8.24 23.11 -6.14
C THR A 260 -7.51 23.89 -7.23
N GLY A 261 -6.83 24.97 -6.82
CA GLY A 261 -5.90 25.70 -7.68
C GLY A 261 -4.48 25.13 -7.65
N LEU A 262 -4.25 24.05 -6.91
CA LEU A 262 -2.93 23.43 -6.81
C LEU A 262 -2.62 22.66 -8.10
N PRO A 263 -1.41 22.81 -8.66
CA PRO A 263 -1.05 22.09 -9.87
C PRO A 263 -0.93 20.59 -9.56
N LYS A 264 -1.42 19.76 -10.47
CA LYS A 264 -1.11 18.33 -10.44
C LYS A 264 0.26 18.09 -11.08
N PRO A 265 1.08 17.15 -10.57
CA PRO A 265 2.42 16.92 -11.10
C PRO A 265 2.40 16.56 -12.61
N PRO A 266 3.35 17.05 -13.42
CA PRO A 266 3.35 16.77 -14.86
C PRO A 266 3.71 15.31 -15.19
N GLY A 267 4.30 14.59 -14.23
CA GLY A 267 4.81 13.24 -14.39
C GLY A 267 5.74 12.86 -13.25
N ILE A 268 6.72 12.02 -13.55
CA ILE A 268 7.75 11.62 -12.58
C ILE A 268 8.81 12.72 -12.49
N LEU A 269 8.99 13.28 -11.29
CA LEU A 269 10.04 14.25 -11.01
C LEU A 269 11.36 13.52 -10.68
N TRP A 270 12.10 13.10 -11.71
CA TRP A 270 13.34 12.32 -11.56
C TRP A 270 14.38 12.97 -10.64
N HIS A 271 14.48 14.30 -10.68
CA HIS A 271 15.37 15.09 -9.82
C HIS A 271 14.96 15.12 -8.33
N LYS A 272 13.80 14.56 -7.97
CA LYS A 272 13.36 14.36 -6.58
C LYS A 272 13.43 12.89 -6.16
N LEU A 273 13.64 11.95 -7.09
CA LEU A 273 13.64 10.52 -6.79
C LEU A 273 15.02 10.09 -6.30
N SER A 274 15.11 9.72 -5.02
CA SER A 274 16.36 9.26 -4.40
C SER A 274 16.92 7.99 -5.06
N PRO A 275 18.25 7.81 -5.11
CA PRO A 275 18.87 6.58 -5.61
C PRO A 275 18.36 5.34 -4.87
N GLN A 276 18.11 5.45 -3.56
CA GLN A 276 17.61 4.36 -2.72
C GLN A 276 16.20 3.95 -3.15
N LYS A 277 15.31 4.91 -3.47
CA LYS A 277 13.91 4.61 -3.84
C LYS A 277 13.83 4.06 -5.25
N LEU A 278 14.64 4.62 -6.16
CA LEU A 278 14.82 4.07 -7.50
C LEU A 278 15.34 2.62 -7.45
N GLY A 279 16.34 2.34 -6.60
CA GLY A 279 16.91 1.00 -6.41
C GLY A 279 15.91 -0.05 -5.91
N GLN A 280 14.84 0.36 -5.23
CA GLN A 280 13.82 -0.53 -4.68
C GLN A 280 12.67 -0.83 -5.64
N ILE A 281 12.40 0.05 -6.62
CA ILE A 281 11.22 -0.02 -7.47
C ILE A 281 11.64 -0.35 -8.91
N ARG A 282 11.53 -1.64 -9.28
CA ARG A 282 11.97 -2.16 -10.58
C ARG A 282 11.36 -1.42 -11.77
N ILE A 283 10.07 -1.09 -11.70
CA ILE A 283 9.38 -0.41 -12.80
C ILE A 283 9.95 0.99 -13.05
N LEU A 284 10.38 1.70 -12.00
CA LEU A 284 11.02 3.01 -12.15
C LEU A 284 12.41 2.89 -12.77
N GLN A 285 13.17 1.83 -12.47
CA GLN A 285 14.46 1.57 -13.12
C GLN A 285 14.28 1.30 -14.61
N GLN A 286 13.32 0.44 -14.97
CA GLN A 286 12.99 0.14 -16.37
C GLN A 286 12.57 1.39 -17.12
N LEU A 287 11.73 2.21 -16.49
CA LEU A 287 11.24 3.44 -17.08
C LEU A 287 12.36 4.48 -17.26
N LYS A 288 13.22 4.68 -16.24
CA LYS A 288 14.37 5.58 -16.34
C LYS A 288 15.29 5.16 -17.49
N GLN A 289 15.69 3.88 -17.52
CA GLN A 289 16.56 3.34 -18.56
C GLN A 289 15.96 3.47 -19.97
N ARG A 290 14.63 3.30 -20.09
CA ARG A 290 13.92 3.48 -21.35
C ARG A 290 13.99 4.93 -21.82
N ILE A 291 13.63 5.89 -20.97
CA ILE A 291 13.64 7.31 -21.31
C ILE A 291 15.06 7.76 -21.67
N GLU A 292 16.06 7.36 -20.89
CA GLU A 292 17.46 7.72 -21.16
C GLU A 292 17.95 7.16 -22.50
N ARG A 293 17.49 5.96 -22.88
CA ARG A 293 17.79 5.37 -24.19
C ARG A 293 17.08 6.08 -25.33
N GLU A 294 15.80 6.41 -25.17
CA GLU A 294 14.97 7.05 -26.21
C GLU A 294 15.39 8.51 -26.43
N THR A 295 15.77 9.22 -25.38
CA THR A 295 16.17 10.64 -25.44
C THR A 295 17.67 10.85 -25.62
N GLY A 296 18.49 9.81 -25.43
CA GLY A 296 19.95 9.90 -25.41
C GLY A 296 20.51 10.73 -24.25
N THR A 297 19.68 11.12 -23.28
CA THR A 297 20.04 12.03 -22.18
C THR A 297 19.91 11.32 -20.85
N GLN A 298 20.93 11.42 -19.99
CA GLN A 298 20.82 10.90 -18.62
C GLN A 298 19.82 11.73 -17.82
N LEU A 299 18.87 11.06 -17.16
CA LEU A 299 17.90 11.71 -16.30
C LEU A 299 18.56 12.06 -14.96
N PRO A 300 18.17 13.17 -14.33
CA PRO A 300 18.67 13.52 -13.01
C PRO A 300 18.26 12.48 -11.97
N THR A 301 18.91 12.54 -10.81
CA THR A 301 18.54 11.75 -9.62
C THR A 301 18.42 12.71 -8.45
N GLY A 302 17.47 12.44 -7.56
CA GLY A 302 17.25 13.25 -6.37
C GLY A 302 18.31 13.02 -5.28
N PRO A 303 18.21 13.79 -4.18
CA PRO A 303 19.10 13.63 -3.04
C PRO A 303 18.91 12.26 -2.38
N ASP A 304 19.92 11.82 -1.63
CA ASP A 304 19.84 10.61 -0.83
C ASP A 304 18.69 10.71 0.19
N GLU A 305 17.98 9.60 0.35
CA GLU A 305 16.87 9.46 1.30
C GLU A 305 17.13 8.25 2.20
N THR A 306 16.93 8.42 3.51
CA THR A 306 16.87 7.27 4.41
C THR A 306 15.50 6.62 4.29
N LEU A 307 15.44 5.56 3.51
CA LEU A 307 14.22 4.78 3.37
C LEU A 307 14.03 3.85 4.57
N PRO A 308 12.78 3.62 5.00
CA PRO A 308 12.51 2.49 5.88
C PRO A 308 13.02 1.20 5.21
N PRO A 309 13.58 0.23 5.97
CA PRO A 309 14.03 -1.03 5.39
C PRO A 309 12.85 -1.72 4.71
N LEU A 310 12.88 -1.83 3.38
CA LEU A 310 12.10 -2.86 2.71
C LEU A 310 12.87 -4.16 2.93
N ALA A 311 12.19 -5.27 3.22
CA ALA A 311 12.91 -6.54 3.35
C ALA A 311 13.74 -6.77 2.09
N ALA A 312 15.03 -7.06 2.31
CA ALA A 312 15.88 -7.57 1.26
C ALA A 312 15.19 -8.79 0.65
N ARG A 313 15.03 -8.80 -0.67
CA ARG A 313 14.66 -10.02 -1.36
C ARG A 313 15.79 -11.02 -1.13
N GLY A 314 15.49 -12.10 -0.43
CA GLY A 314 16.34 -13.27 -0.47
C GLY A 314 16.54 -13.64 -1.93
N ASN A 315 17.80 -13.65 -2.37
CA ASN A 315 18.14 -14.06 -3.72
C ASN A 315 17.60 -15.49 -3.88
N ARG A 316 16.52 -15.70 -4.63
CA ARG A 316 16.10 -17.04 -5.03
C ARG A 316 17.25 -17.56 -5.89
N GLN A 317 18.13 -18.35 -5.27
CA GLN A 317 19.11 -19.15 -6.00
C GLN A 317 18.35 -19.92 -7.06
N GLN A 318 18.61 -19.57 -8.31
CA GLN A 318 18.21 -20.39 -9.45
C GLN A 318 18.78 -21.78 -9.20
N GLY A 319 17.89 -22.76 -9.09
CA GLY A 319 18.26 -24.16 -9.18
C GLY A 319 18.88 -24.40 -10.55
N GLY A 320 20.20 -24.54 -10.57
CA GLY A 320 20.95 -25.07 -11.70
C GLY A 320 21.25 -26.53 -11.43
N GLY A 321 20.43 -27.43 -11.98
CA GLY A 321 20.83 -28.81 -12.18
C GLY A 321 21.84 -28.88 -13.32
N GLY A 322 22.84 -29.75 -13.20
CA GLY A 322 23.80 -30.06 -14.26
C GLY A 322 25.08 -30.65 -13.67
N GLY A 323 25.21 -31.98 -13.76
CA GLY A 323 26.30 -32.73 -13.14
C GLY A 323 27.59 -32.81 -13.95
N THR A 324 28.38 -33.81 -13.52
CA THR A 324 29.61 -34.38 -14.09
C THR A 324 30.94 -33.71 -13.71
N GLY A 325 31.93 -34.56 -13.38
CA GLY A 325 33.35 -34.26 -13.58
C GLY A 325 34.23 -34.41 -12.35
N GLY A 326 34.95 -35.54 -12.27
CA GLY A 326 35.88 -35.90 -11.19
C GLY A 326 37.14 -35.04 -11.05
N GLY A 327 37.93 -35.36 -10.01
CA GLY A 327 39.38 -35.23 -10.06
C GLY A 327 40.06 -34.46 -8.92
N GLY A 328 40.54 -35.22 -7.92
CA GLY A 328 41.92 -35.13 -7.38
C GLY A 328 42.39 -33.89 -6.62
N GLY A 329 43.10 -34.13 -5.49
CA GLY A 329 44.22 -33.26 -5.10
C GLY A 329 44.33 -32.80 -3.64
N ARG A 330 44.82 -33.70 -2.79
CA ARG A 330 45.81 -33.53 -1.69
C ARG A 330 46.02 -32.17 -0.97
N GLY A 331 46.04 -32.27 0.36
CA GLY A 331 46.96 -31.56 1.28
C GLY A 331 46.27 -30.47 2.12
N GLY A 332 46.44 -30.33 3.43
CA GLY A 332 47.22 -31.04 4.43
C GLY A 332 46.97 -30.39 5.81
N ARG A 333 46.99 -31.23 6.86
CA ARG A 333 47.33 -30.96 8.27
C ARG A 333 47.03 -29.57 8.88
N ASN A 334 46.11 -29.52 9.85
CA ASN A 334 46.48 -29.44 11.27
C ASN A 334 45.24 -29.58 12.20
N ARG A 335 45.32 -30.57 13.10
CA ARG A 335 44.67 -30.64 14.43
C ARG A 335 45.76 -30.33 15.47
N PRO A 336 45.51 -30.08 16.78
CA PRO A 336 44.40 -30.56 17.64
C PRO A 336 43.87 -29.42 18.55
N ARG A 337 43.06 -29.54 19.62
CA ARG A 337 42.76 -30.60 20.61
C ARG A 337 41.59 -30.10 21.51
N GLY A 338 40.89 -31.01 22.18
CA GLY A 338 39.97 -30.77 23.31
C GLY A 338 38.61 -31.41 23.09
N GLU A 339 38.39 -32.72 23.33
CA GLU A 339 38.02 -33.34 24.63
C GLU A 339 36.75 -32.73 25.27
N ARG A 340 35.80 -33.45 25.86
CA ARG A 340 35.34 -34.86 25.90
C ARG A 340 34.13 -34.83 26.85
N GLY A 341 33.16 -35.72 26.66
CA GLY A 341 32.11 -36.03 27.65
C GLY A 341 30.70 -35.66 27.16
N GLY A 342 29.75 -36.56 26.90
CA GLY A 342 29.66 -37.98 27.19
C GLY A 342 28.63 -38.26 28.29
N GLY A 343 27.43 -38.70 27.87
CA GLY A 343 26.42 -39.43 28.68
C GLY A 343 25.68 -38.58 29.73
N GLY A 344 24.39 -38.74 29.98
CA GLY A 344 23.44 -39.78 29.59
C GLY A 344 22.41 -39.90 30.72
N GLY A 345 21.17 -40.23 30.35
CA GLY A 345 20.25 -40.95 31.23
C GLY A 345 19.25 -40.13 32.06
N GLY A 346 17.98 -40.25 31.69
CA GLY A 346 17.05 -40.96 32.57
C GLY A 346 16.03 -40.14 33.37
N GLY A 347 14.76 -40.28 32.97
CA GLY A 347 13.78 -40.92 33.85
C GLY A 347 12.68 -40.07 34.49
N GLY A 348 11.43 -40.38 34.11
CA GLY A 348 10.24 -40.36 34.97
C GLY A 348 9.61 -38.99 35.25
N GLY A 349 8.30 -38.80 35.28
CA GLY A 349 7.17 -39.72 35.23
C GLY A 349 5.93 -39.02 35.82
N GLY A 350 4.73 -39.41 35.34
CA GLY A 350 3.43 -39.16 35.98
C GLY A 350 2.88 -37.73 35.87
N GLY A 351 1.58 -37.48 35.68
CA GLY A 351 0.43 -38.36 35.60
C GLY A 351 -0.86 -37.54 35.78
N ARG A 352 -1.85 -37.81 34.90
CA ARG A 352 -3.31 -37.92 35.13
C ARG A 352 -4.15 -36.73 35.65
N GLY A 353 -5.32 -36.57 35.01
CA GLY A 353 -6.59 -36.15 35.64
C GLY A 353 -7.38 -35.11 34.84
N ARG A 354 -8.14 -35.49 33.80
CA ARG A 354 -9.62 -35.69 33.79
C ARG A 354 -10.47 -34.65 34.56
N GLY A 355 -11.35 -33.97 33.84
CA GLY A 355 -12.53 -33.28 34.38
C GLY A 355 -13.51 -32.84 33.27
N ARG A 356 -14.69 -33.46 33.23
CA ARG A 356 -15.84 -33.18 32.35
C ARG A 356 -16.72 -32.05 32.91
N GLY A 357 -17.51 -31.43 32.03
CA GLY A 357 -18.77 -30.73 32.36
C GLY A 357 -18.74 -29.27 31.87
N GLY A 358 -19.75 -28.67 31.26
CA GLY A 358 -21.12 -29.09 30.97
C GLY A 358 -21.77 -28.01 30.08
N ARG A 359 -22.87 -28.37 29.44
CA ARG A 359 -23.70 -27.50 28.59
C ARG A 359 -24.33 -26.37 29.40
N GLY A 360 -24.48 -25.21 28.77
CA GLY A 360 -25.37 -24.14 29.23
C GLY A 360 -25.73 -23.21 28.07
N GLN A 361 -26.82 -23.53 27.38
CA GLN A 361 -27.54 -22.59 26.53
C GLN A 361 -28.13 -21.49 27.42
N GLN A 362 -27.96 -20.22 27.07
CA GLN A 362 -28.82 -19.15 27.55
C GLN A 362 -29.42 -18.41 26.35
N ALA A 363 -30.73 -18.47 26.30
CA ALA A 363 -31.60 -17.83 25.33
C ALA A 363 -31.75 -16.33 25.63
N ALA A 364 -31.98 -15.57 24.56
CA ALA A 364 -32.27 -14.15 24.58
C ALA A 364 -33.65 -13.84 25.20
N PRO A 365 -33.83 -12.71 25.90
CA PRO A 365 -35.14 -12.23 26.28
C PRO A 365 -35.82 -11.45 25.15
N ALA A 366 -37.11 -11.75 24.96
CA ALA A 366 -38.02 -11.16 24.01
C ALA A 366 -38.41 -9.71 24.37
N ALA A 367 -38.69 -8.91 23.34
CA ALA A 367 -39.29 -7.58 23.45
C ALA A 367 -40.81 -7.67 23.70
N PRO A 368 -41.40 -6.71 24.44
CA PRO A 368 -42.86 -6.60 24.59
C PRO A 368 -43.50 -5.78 23.45
N PRO A 369 -44.82 -5.94 23.21
CA PRO A 369 -45.48 -5.55 21.97
C PRO A 369 -46.15 -4.16 21.98
N ALA A 370 -46.29 -3.64 20.75
CA ALA A 370 -47.15 -2.57 20.21
C ALA A 370 -47.09 -1.18 20.86
#